data_AF-A0A661VN45-F1
#
_entry.id   AF-A0A661VN45-F1
#
_cell.length_a   1.000
_cell.length_b   1.000
_cell.length_c   1.000
_cell.angle_alpha   90.00
_cell.angle_beta   90.00
_cell.angle_gamma   90.00
#
_symmetry.space_group_name_H-M   'P 1'
#
loop_
_entity.id
_entity.type
_entity.pdbx_description
1 polymer ?
#
loop_
_entity_poly.entity_id
_entity_poly.type
_entity_poly.pdbx_seq_one_letter_code
_entity_poly.pdbx_strand_id
1 'polypeptide(L)'
;MLFIVLLILSFPLSYKQAVNYLAEGEFKKADSLFKVAIFEAEESEKNDIFLHLELLIEYGEHPDILINYGKIENAILNQEYDKAIDEWENTPKNFRQSRPGLYLKALLLEAKEDHLNSAKVFEQIGKQKGPVFSAISLLKAALIYNKKLKNTEKGKQLLIELITKYPQSPYADIARGYLEEEVKTENSN
;
A
#
# COMPACT_ATOMS: atom_id res chain seq x y z
N MET A 1 -1.53 -14.09 21.46
CA MET A 1 -1.61 -12.68 21.89
C MET A 1 -1.53 -11.84 20.62
N LEU A 2 -2.68 -11.35 20.15
CA LEU A 2 -2.87 -10.69 18.86
C LEU A 2 -2.27 -9.27 18.93
N PHE A 3 -1.12 -9.04 18.28
CA PHE A 3 -0.71 -7.68 17.88
C PHE A 3 -0.75 -7.64 16.36
N ILE A 4 -1.97 -7.54 15.85
CA ILE A 4 -2.20 -6.94 14.55
C ILE A 4 -1.84 -5.46 14.75
N VAL A 5 -0.60 -5.08 14.46
CA VAL A 5 -0.27 -3.67 14.17
C VAL A 5 -0.79 -3.38 12.77
N LEU A 6 -2.09 -3.56 12.58
CA LEU A 6 -2.88 -2.65 11.78
C LEU A 6 -2.91 -1.43 12.70
N LEU A 7 -2.17 -0.38 12.37
CA LEU A 7 -2.68 0.94 12.70
C LEU A 7 -4.16 0.88 12.30
N ILE A 8 -5.07 0.99 13.27
CA ILE A 8 -6.46 1.26 12.96
C ILE A 8 -6.39 2.67 12.37
N LEU A 9 -6.05 2.77 11.09
CA LEU A 9 -6.06 4.01 10.34
C LEU A 9 -7.53 4.40 10.35
N SER A 10 -7.85 5.39 11.16
CA SER A 10 -9.19 5.94 11.28
C SER A 10 -9.40 6.91 10.14
N PHE A 11 -9.27 6.40 8.91
CA PHE A 11 -9.40 7.22 7.73
C PHE A 11 -10.70 8.01 7.77
N PRO A 12 -10.67 9.28 7.36
CA PRO A 12 -11.85 10.12 7.38
C PRO A 12 -12.96 9.53 6.51
N LEU A 13 -14.21 9.87 6.83
CA LEU A 13 -15.37 9.37 6.07
C LEU A 13 -15.27 9.72 4.58
N SER A 14 -14.71 10.89 4.27
CA SER A 14 -14.43 11.36 2.91
C SER A 14 -13.52 10.40 2.14
N TYR A 15 -12.50 9.81 2.77
CA TYR A 15 -11.64 8.81 2.16
C TYR A 15 -12.42 7.53 1.80
N LYS A 16 -13.18 6.99 2.75
CA LYS A 16 -13.99 5.78 2.51
C LYS A 16 -15.00 6.00 1.39
N GLN A 17 -15.63 7.17 1.35
CA GLN A 17 -16.55 7.55 0.27
C GLN A 17 -15.83 7.72 -1.08
N ALA A 18 -14.61 8.28 -1.08
CA ALA A 18 -13.80 8.40 -2.29
C ALA A 18 -13.48 7.03 -2.89
N VAL A 19 -13.09 6.05 -2.07
CA VAL A 19 -12.85 4.66 -2.50
C VAL A 19 -14.14 4.00 -3.02
N ASN A 20 -15.29 4.27 -2.41
CA ASN A 20 -16.57 3.79 -2.94
C ASN A 20 -16.88 4.38 -4.32
N TYR A 21 -16.69 5.69 -4.53
CA TYR A 21 -16.85 6.29 -5.85
C TYR A 21 -15.84 5.77 -6.88
N LEU A 22 -14.62 5.43 -6.43
CA LEU A 22 -13.63 4.76 -7.29
C LEU A 22 -14.15 3.40 -7.76
N ALA A 23 -14.75 2.62 -6.87
CA ALA A 23 -15.37 1.32 -7.17
C ALA A 23 -16.59 1.42 -8.09
N GLU A 24 -17.32 2.55 -8.04
CA GLU A 24 -18.47 2.84 -8.89
C GLU A 24 -18.09 3.43 -10.27
N GLY A 25 -16.82 3.77 -10.49
CA GLY A 25 -16.35 4.41 -11.73
C GLY A 25 -16.59 5.93 -11.77
N GLU A 26 -16.97 6.54 -10.65
CA GLU A 26 -17.28 7.95 -10.50
C GLU A 26 -15.99 8.77 -10.20
N PHE A 27 -15.00 8.68 -11.09
CA PHE A 27 -13.62 9.13 -10.82
C PHE A 27 -13.48 10.62 -10.46
N LYS A 28 -14.32 11.50 -11.03
CA LYS A 28 -14.30 12.93 -10.68
C LYS A 28 -14.75 13.17 -9.24
N LYS A 29 -15.74 12.41 -8.77
CA LYS A 29 -16.20 12.48 -7.37
C LYS A 29 -15.15 11.89 -6.44
N ALA A 30 -14.55 10.76 -6.82
CA ALA A 30 -13.45 10.15 -6.09
C ALA A 30 -12.26 11.12 -5.92
N ASP A 31 -11.77 11.73 -7.01
CA ASP A 31 -10.69 12.73 -6.98
C ASP A 31 -11.02 13.90 -6.05
N SER A 32 -12.23 14.45 -6.15
CA SER A 32 -12.67 15.56 -5.30
C SER A 32 -12.67 15.18 -3.82
N LEU A 33 -13.15 13.99 -3.47
CA LEU A 33 -13.21 13.54 -2.08
C LEU A 33 -11.86 13.09 -1.53
N PHE A 34 -10.95 12.54 -2.34
CA PHE A 34 -9.57 12.30 -1.89
C PHE A 34 -8.88 13.61 -1.52
N LYS A 35 -9.11 14.69 -2.27
CA LYS A 35 -8.59 16.02 -1.93
C LYS A 35 -9.16 16.55 -0.62
N VAL A 36 -10.46 16.37 -0.38
CA VAL A 36 -11.08 16.71 0.92
C VAL A 36 -10.46 15.87 2.05
N ALA A 37 -10.33 14.56 1.83
CA ALA A 37 -9.77 13.63 2.81
C ALA A 37 -8.36 14.02 3.25
N ILE A 38 -7.52 14.57 2.36
CA ILE A 38 -6.17 15.05 2.73
C ILE A 38 -6.23 16.15 3.80
N PHE A 39 -7.23 17.04 3.76
CA PHE A 39 -7.36 18.11 4.76
C PHE A 39 -7.89 17.59 6.11
N GLU A 40 -8.64 16.50 6.09
CA GLU A 40 -9.24 15.89 7.29
C GLU A 40 -8.31 14.87 7.97
N ALA A 41 -7.43 14.23 7.19
CA ALA A 41 -6.59 13.13 7.62
C ALA A 41 -5.41 13.56 8.49
N GLU A 42 -5.00 12.66 9.40
CA GLU A 42 -3.74 12.81 10.11
C GLU A 42 -2.54 12.70 9.15
N GLU A 43 -1.40 13.27 9.53
CA GLU A 43 -0.19 13.25 8.69
C GLU A 43 0.25 11.81 8.33
N SER A 44 0.01 10.86 9.24
CA SER A 44 0.29 9.43 9.07
C SER A 44 -0.53 8.79 7.94
N GLU A 45 -1.72 9.32 7.65
CA GLU A 45 -2.69 8.77 6.68
C GLU A 45 -2.56 9.42 5.30
N LYS A 46 -2.04 10.65 5.22
CA LYS A 46 -2.00 11.43 3.97
C LYS A 46 -1.24 10.74 2.84
N ASN A 47 -0.16 10.02 3.15
CA ASN A 47 0.61 9.30 2.14
C ASN A 47 -0.22 8.23 1.41
N ASP A 48 -1.09 7.53 2.14
CA ASP A 48 -2.00 6.56 1.54
C ASP A 48 -3.05 7.30 0.68
N ILE A 49 -3.54 8.46 1.09
CA ILE A 49 -4.49 9.25 0.28
C ILE A 49 -3.82 9.79 -1.00
N PHE A 50 -2.59 10.29 -0.91
CA PHE A 50 -1.82 10.75 -2.07
C PHE A 50 -1.59 9.63 -3.08
N LEU A 51 -1.35 8.40 -2.62
CA LEU A 51 -1.22 7.23 -3.49
C LEU A 51 -2.46 7.01 -4.37
N HIS A 52 -3.66 7.31 -3.88
CA HIS A 52 -4.90 7.21 -4.66
C HIS A 52 -5.02 8.30 -5.72
N LEU A 53 -4.57 9.52 -5.41
CA LEU A 53 -4.51 10.59 -6.41
C LEU A 53 -3.50 10.25 -7.51
N GLU A 54 -2.33 9.69 -7.16
CA GLU A 54 -1.36 9.20 -8.13
C GLU A 54 -1.93 8.05 -8.98
N LEU A 55 -2.67 7.13 -8.37
CA LEU A 55 -3.36 6.05 -9.06
C LEU A 55 -4.34 6.59 -10.11
N LEU A 56 -5.15 7.59 -9.75
CA LEU A 56 -6.10 8.25 -10.67
C LEU A 56 -5.40 8.93 -11.85
N ILE A 57 -4.24 9.55 -11.60
CA ILE A 57 -3.44 10.21 -12.65
C ILE A 57 -2.83 9.19 -13.62
N GLU A 58 -2.20 8.14 -13.09
CA GLU A 58 -1.49 7.14 -13.90
C GLU A 58 -2.46 6.20 -14.65
N TYR A 59 -3.59 5.85 -14.04
CA TYR A 59 -4.53 4.86 -14.57
C TYR A 59 -5.88 5.45 -15.00
N GLY A 60 -6.01 6.78 -15.11
CA GLY A 60 -7.25 7.45 -15.52
C GLY A 60 -7.82 7.00 -16.87
N GLU A 61 -6.95 6.65 -17.82
CA GLU A 61 -7.30 6.09 -19.14
C GLU A 61 -7.60 4.57 -19.10
N HIS A 62 -7.51 3.96 -17.92
CA HIS A 62 -7.74 2.54 -17.67
C HIS A 62 -8.83 2.33 -16.62
N PRO A 63 -10.09 2.70 -16.91
CA PRO A 63 -11.18 2.73 -15.93
C PRO A 63 -11.43 1.36 -15.28
N ASP A 64 -11.26 0.27 -16.03
CA ASP A 64 -11.41 -1.09 -15.51
C ASP A 64 -10.39 -1.40 -14.39
N ILE A 65 -9.17 -0.87 -14.48
CA ILE A 65 -8.16 -1.06 -13.43
C ILE A 65 -8.58 -0.32 -12.16
N LEU A 66 -9.02 0.93 -12.30
CA LEU A 66 -9.46 1.76 -11.18
C LEU A 66 -10.69 1.18 -10.48
N ILE A 67 -11.69 0.75 -11.24
CA ILE A 67 -12.92 0.14 -10.72
C ILE A 67 -12.60 -1.14 -9.94
N ASN A 68 -11.82 -2.05 -10.52
CA ASN A 68 -11.44 -3.29 -9.85
C ASN A 68 -10.59 -3.02 -8.60
N TYR A 69 -9.69 -2.04 -8.65
CA TYR A 69 -8.91 -1.63 -7.49
C TYR A 69 -9.83 -1.13 -6.36
N GLY A 70 -10.72 -0.17 -6.65
CA GLY A 70 -11.63 0.41 -5.68
C GLY A 70 -12.56 -0.61 -5.02
N LYS A 71 -13.10 -1.58 -5.78
CA LYS A 71 -13.96 -2.64 -5.22
C LYS A 71 -13.26 -3.48 -4.16
N ILE A 72 -12.07 -3.96 -4.49
CA ILE A 72 -11.30 -4.84 -3.61
C ILE A 72 -10.80 -4.06 -2.39
N GLU A 73 -10.29 -2.84 -2.60
CA GLU A 73 -9.84 -2.00 -1.51
C GLU A 73 -10.98 -1.59 -0.57
N ASN A 74 -12.16 -1.27 -1.11
CA ASN A 74 -13.34 -0.99 -0.28
C ASN A 74 -13.67 -2.18 0.63
N ALA A 75 -13.62 -3.41 0.11
CA ALA A 75 -13.81 -4.61 0.92
C ALA A 75 -12.71 -4.76 1.99
N ILE A 76 -11.44 -4.50 1.66
CA ILE A 76 -10.32 -4.51 2.62
C ILE A 76 -10.52 -3.47 3.73
N LEU A 77 -10.90 -2.23 3.39
CA LEU A 77 -11.12 -1.14 4.34
C LEU A 77 -12.27 -1.44 5.32
N ASN A 78 -13.27 -2.18 4.87
CA ASN A 78 -14.38 -2.66 5.71
C ASN A 78 -14.07 -3.98 6.43
N GLN A 79 -12.83 -4.49 6.32
CA GLN A 79 -12.39 -5.76 6.91
C GLN A 79 -13.17 -6.99 6.39
N GLU A 80 -13.80 -6.87 5.22
CA GLU A 80 -14.55 -7.92 4.53
C GLU A 80 -13.59 -8.77 3.67
N TYR A 81 -12.60 -9.41 4.29
CA TYR A 81 -11.51 -10.08 3.57
C TYR A 81 -11.99 -11.21 2.63
N ASP A 82 -13.00 -11.99 3.03
CA ASP A 82 -13.57 -13.05 2.18
C ASP A 82 -14.16 -12.47 0.89
N LYS A 83 -14.87 -11.34 0.99
CA LYS A 83 -15.39 -10.62 -0.16
C LYS A 83 -14.27 -10.03 -1.01
N ALA A 84 -13.24 -9.46 -0.39
CA ALA A 84 -12.09 -8.93 -1.12
C ALA A 84 -11.36 -10.02 -1.93
N ILE A 85 -11.28 -11.25 -1.39
CA ILE A 85 -10.72 -12.42 -2.08
C ILE A 85 -11.61 -12.84 -3.25
N ASP A 86 -12.92 -12.93 -3.05
CA ASP A 86 -13.87 -13.27 -4.11
C ASP A 86 -13.82 -12.25 -5.26
N GLU A 87 -13.85 -10.95 -4.93
CA GLU A 87 -13.68 -9.87 -5.92
C GLU A 87 -12.36 -10.02 -6.67
N TRP A 88 -11.24 -10.24 -5.97
CA TRP A 88 -9.92 -10.47 -6.57
C TRP A 88 -9.91 -11.66 -7.55
N GLU A 89 -10.49 -12.80 -7.18
CA GLU A 89 -10.50 -14.01 -8.00
C GLU A 89 -11.30 -13.84 -9.30
N ASN A 90 -12.37 -13.04 -9.24
CA ASN A 90 -13.24 -12.71 -10.37
C ASN A 90 -12.68 -11.59 -11.27
N THR A 91 -11.58 -10.94 -10.89
CA THR A 91 -10.99 -9.90 -11.74
C THR A 91 -10.27 -10.42 -12.99
N PRO A 92 -10.29 -9.65 -14.09
CA PRO A 92 -9.54 -9.95 -15.31
C PRO A 92 -8.04 -10.18 -15.08
N LYS A 93 -7.43 -11.07 -15.88
CA LYS A 93 -6.01 -11.42 -15.75
C LYS A 93 -5.08 -10.21 -15.95
N ASN A 94 -5.41 -9.30 -16.87
CA ASN A 94 -4.67 -8.06 -17.10
C ASN A 94 -4.64 -7.18 -15.84
N PHE A 95 -5.75 -7.06 -15.11
CA PHE A 95 -5.78 -6.37 -13.83
C PHE A 95 -4.91 -7.07 -12.79
N ARG A 96 -5.03 -8.40 -12.63
CA ARG A 96 -4.22 -9.16 -11.65
C ARG A 96 -2.72 -9.10 -11.90
N GLN A 97 -2.30 -8.77 -13.11
CA GLN A 97 -0.90 -8.60 -13.50
C GLN A 97 -0.44 -7.13 -13.49
N SER A 98 -1.37 -6.18 -13.34
CA SER A 98 -1.06 -4.75 -13.22
C SER A 98 -0.45 -4.43 -11.84
N ARG A 99 0.26 -3.29 -11.71
CA ARG A 99 0.82 -2.86 -10.41
C ARG A 99 -0.27 -2.71 -9.32
N PRO A 100 -1.41 -2.04 -9.58
CA PRO A 100 -2.50 -1.95 -8.59
C PRO A 100 -3.01 -3.32 -8.16
N GLY A 101 -3.16 -4.25 -9.12
CA GLY A 101 -3.59 -5.61 -8.81
C GLY A 101 -2.56 -6.37 -7.97
N LEU A 102 -1.28 -6.34 -8.34
CA LEU A 102 -0.22 -6.97 -7.55
C LEU A 102 -0.13 -6.40 -6.13
N TYR A 103 -0.35 -5.09 -5.98
CA TYR A 103 -0.36 -4.43 -4.68
C TYR A 103 -1.48 -4.97 -3.79
N LEU A 104 -2.72 -5.04 -4.30
CA LEU A 104 -3.86 -5.62 -3.58
C LEU A 104 -3.64 -7.10 -3.26
N LYS A 105 -3.07 -7.88 -4.19
CA LYS A 105 -2.70 -9.27 -3.94
C LYS A 105 -1.76 -9.39 -2.74
N ALA A 106 -0.76 -8.52 -2.64
CA ALA A 106 0.20 -8.55 -1.54
C ALA A 106 -0.46 -8.24 -0.19
N LEU A 107 -1.41 -7.28 -0.17
CA LEU A 107 -2.22 -6.99 1.02
C LEU A 107 -3.10 -8.18 1.42
N LEU A 108 -3.76 -8.83 0.46
CA LEU A 108 -4.59 -10.01 0.74
C LEU A 108 -3.75 -11.20 1.24
N LEU A 109 -2.54 -11.39 0.72
CA LEU A 109 -1.60 -12.38 1.24
C LEU A 109 -1.17 -12.05 2.67
N GLU A 110 -0.92 -10.77 2.97
CA GLU A 110 -0.60 -10.33 4.33
C GLU A 110 -1.74 -10.58 5.31
N ALA A 111 -2.99 -10.29 4.90
CA ALA A 111 -4.19 -10.55 5.71
C ALA A 111 -4.40 -12.05 5.99
N LYS A 112 -3.91 -12.93 5.09
CA LYS A 112 -3.88 -14.39 5.26
C LYS A 112 -2.65 -14.89 6.04
N GLU A 113 -1.86 -13.99 6.61
CA GLU A 113 -0.59 -14.29 7.31
C GLU A 113 0.48 -14.95 6.42
N ASP A 114 0.32 -14.94 5.10
CA ASP A 114 1.34 -15.39 4.14
C ASP A 114 2.36 -14.28 3.90
N HIS A 115 3.10 -13.97 4.96
CA HIS A 115 4.07 -12.88 5.01
C HIS A 115 5.21 -13.05 3.99
N LEU A 116 5.63 -14.29 3.73
CA LEU A 116 6.72 -14.55 2.78
C LEU A 116 6.30 -14.22 1.35
N ASN A 117 5.14 -14.71 0.91
CA ASN A 117 4.68 -14.42 -0.45
C ASN A 117 4.22 -12.97 -0.59
N SER A 118 3.61 -12.39 0.44
CA SER A 118 3.31 -10.95 0.47
C SER A 118 4.56 -10.10 0.25
N ALA A 119 5.62 -10.32 1.04
CA ALA A 119 6.88 -9.59 0.91
C ALA A 119 7.53 -9.76 -0.47
N LYS A 120 7.49 -10.97 -1.05
CA LYS A 120 7.99 -11.22 -2.41
C LYS A 120 7.23 -10.45 -3.48
N VAL A 121 5.90 -10.36 -3.39
CA VAL A 121 5.10 -9.59 -4.34
C VAL A 121 5.38 -8.09 -4.19
N PHE A 122 5.48 -7.58 -2.96
CA PHE A 122 5.89 -6.18 -2.74
C PHE A 122 7.29 -5.88 -3.28
N GLU A 123 8.28 -6.76 -3.08
CA GLU A 123 9.61 -6.63 -3.71
C GLU A 123 9.52 -6.60 -5.24
N GLN A 124 8.66 -7.44 -5.83
CA GLN A 124 8.47 -7.48 -7.28
C GLN A 124 7.94 -6.14 -7.81
N ILE A 125 7.00 -5.51 -7.11
CA ILE A 125 6.47 -4.19 -7.49
C ILE A 125 7.57 -3.14 -7.35
N GLY A 126 8.27 -3.12 -6.22
CA GLY A 126 9.33 -2.16 -5.92
C GLY A 126 10.52 -2.17 -6.87
N LYS A 127 10.74 -3.27 -7.60
CA LYS A 127 11.79 -3.40 -8.63
C LYS A 127 11.37 -2.90 -10.01
N GLN A 128 10.08 -2.63 -10.23
CA GLN A 128 9.57 -2.15 -11.52
C GLN A 128 9.84 -0.65 -11.71
N LYS A 129 9.96 -0.21 -12.97
CA LYS A 129 9.98 1.21 -13.31
C LYS A 129 8.55 1.76 -13.27
N GLY A 130 8.32 2.76 -12.43
CA GLY A 130 7.05 3.46 -12.29
C GLY A 130 6.92 4.10 -10.89
N PRO A 131 6.25 5.25 -10.76
CA PRO A 131 6.15 5.94 -9.47
C PRO A 131 5.14 5.28 -8.53
N VAL A 132 3.94 4.93 -9.05
CA VAL A 132 2.83 4.44 -8.24
C VAL A 132 3.14 3.05 -7.67
N PHE A 133 2.90 2.90 -6.36
CA PHE A 133 3.14 1.71 -5.53
C PHE A 133 4.61 1.29 -5.33
N SER A 134 5.56 1.68 -6.17
CA SER A 134 6.93 1.12 -6.10
C SER A 134 7.63 1.43 -4.77
N ALA A 135 7.61 2.70 -4.35
CA ALA A 135 8.25 3.13 -3.11
C ALA A 135 7.56 2.52 -1.87
N ILE A 136 6.23 2.66 -1.76
CA ILE A 136 5.49 2.05 -0.64
C ILE A 136 5.64 0.51 -0.61
N SER A 137 5.74 -0.16 -1.76
CA SER A 137 5.94 -1.60 -1.81
C SER A 137 7.32 -2.00 -1.28
N LEU A 138 8.39 -1.28 -1.63
CA LEU A 138 9.71 -1.54 -1.02
C LEU A 138 9.68 -1.36 0.50
N LEU A 139 9.02 -0.30 0.98
CA LEU A 139 8.85 -0.06 2.41
C LEU A 139 8.08 -1.22 3.07
N LYS A 140 6.92 -1.61 2.54
CA LYS A 140 6.12 -2.73 3.08
C LYS A 140 6.90 -4.05 3.08
N ALA A 141 7.59 -4.37 1.99
CA ALA A 141 8.45 -5.56 1.94
C ALA A 141 9.51 -5.53 3.05
N ALA A 142 10.22 -4.40 3.20
CA ALA A 142 11.24 -4.24 4.23
C ALA A 142 10.68 -4.47 5.65
N LEU A 143 9.53 -3.87 5.95
CA LEU A 143 8.87 -4.00 7.25
C LEU A 143 8.40 -5.43 7.53
N ILE A 144 7.88 -6.14 6.52
CA ILE A 144 7.48 -7.55 6.67
C ILE A 144 8.72 -8.42 6.93
N TYR A 145 9.81 -8.26 6.16
CA TYR A 145 11.04 -9.01 6.40
C TYR A 145 11.57 -8.79 7.81
N ASN A 146 11.62 -7.53 8.25
CA ASN A 146 12.16 -7.19 9.55
C ASN A 146 11.27 -7.69 10.69
N LYS A 147 9.99 -7.30 10.71
CA LYS A 147 9.10 -7.50 11.86
C LYS A 147 8.43 -8.87 11.89
N LYS A 148 8.07 -9.43 10.72
CA LYS A 148 7.29 -10.68 10.63
C LYS A 148 8.16 -11.88 10.35
N LEU A 149 9.14 -11.74 9.45
CA LEU A 149 10.03 -12.84 9.06
C LEU A 149 11.35 -12.87 9.85
N LYS A 150 11.61 -11.86 10.71
CA LYS A 150 12.84 -11.71 11.51
C LYS A 150 14.12 -11.75 10.67
N ASN A 151 14.04 -11.31 9.41
CA ASN A 151 15.17 -11.17 8.50
C ASN A 151 15.55 -9.68 8.40
N THR A 152 16.15 -9.17 9.46
CA THR A 152 16.52 -7.76 9.60
C THR A 152 17.50 -7.32 8.51
N GLU A 153 18.48 -8.14 8.15
CA GLU A 153 19.43 -7.85 7.08
C GLU A 153 18.75 -7.57 5.74
N LYS A 154 17.81 -8.44 5.33
CA LYS A 154 17.03 -8.23 4.10
C LYS A 154 16.14 -7.00 4.22
N GLY A 155 15.55 -6.76 5.38
CA GLY A 155 14.77 -5.55 5.68
C GLY A 155 15.60 -4.27 5.44
N LYS A 156 16.77 -4.18 6.08
CA LYS A 156 17.72 -3.07 5.92
C LYS A 156 18.13 -2.84 4.46
N GLN A 157 18.46 -3.91 3.74
CA GLN A 157 18.81 -3.82 2.32
C GLN A 157 17.69 -3.17 1.49
N LEU A 158 16.44 -3.55 1.75
CA LEU A 158 15.28 -2.98 1.04
C LEU A 158 15.01 -1.51 1.43
N LEU A 159 15.23 -1.13 2.69
CA LEU A 159 15.14 0.28 3.13
C LEU A 159 16.20 1.14 2.42
N ILE A 160 17.45 0.66 2.32
CA ILE A 160 18.52 1.34 1.60
C ILE A 160 18.20 1.43 0.10
N GLU A 161 17.65 0.36 -0.49
CA GLU A 161 17.22 0.35 -1.88
C GLU A 161 16.11 1.40 -2.14
N LEU A 162 15.13 1.50 -1.24
CA LEU A 162 14.08 2.52 -1.29
C LEU A 162 14.66 3.93 -1.32
N ILE A 163 15.52 4.26 -0.35
CA ILE A 163 16.11 5.60 -0.21
C ILE A 163 16.95 5.95 -1.44
N THR A 164 17.67 4.96 -1.99
CA THR A 164 18.55 5.16 -3.15
C THR A 164 17.76 5.37 -4.43
N LYS A 165 16.69 4.58 -4.65
CA LYS A 165 15.89 4.65 -5.88
C LYS A 165 14.84 5.76 -5.88
N TYR A 166 14.28 6.06 -4.71
CA TYR A 166 13.17 7.01 -4.55
C TYR A 166 13.48 8.05 -3.48
N PRO A 167 14.60 8.80 -3.58
CA PRO A 167 15.10 9.65 -2.49
C PRO A 167 14.14 10.79 -2.10
N GLN A 168 13.24 11.18 -3.00
CA GLN A 168 12.25 12.25 -2.84
C GLN A 168 10.86 11.73 -2.43
N SER A 169 10.70 10.41 -2.30
CA SER A 169 9.44 9.84 -1.87
C SER A 169 9.26 10.04 -0.37
N PRO A 170 8.04 10.35 0.13
CA PRO A 170 7.79 10.42 1.58
C PRO A 170 8.11 9.09 2.28
N TYR A 171 8.02 7.96 1.58
CA TYR A 171 8.39 6.66 2.12
C TYR A 171 9.90 6.53 2.38
N ALA A 172 10.75 7.29 1.68
CA ALA A 172 12.19 7.31 1.93
C ALA A 172 12.52 7.97 3.28
N ASP A 173 11.80 9.02 3.68
CA ASP A 173 11.96 9.63 5.01
C ASP A 173 11.55 8.65 6.11
N ILE A 174 10.44 7.94 5.92
CA ILE A 174 10.02 6.87 6.83
C ILE A 174 11.11 5.80 6.96
N ALA A 175 11.70 5.36 5.84
CA ALA A 175 12.77 4.38 5.86
C ALA A 175 14.05 4.86 6.56
N ARG A 176 14.42 6.14 6.40
CA ARG A 176 15.54 6.74 7.15
C ARG A 176 15.28 6.65 8.65
N GLY A 177 14.07 7.00 9.10
CA GLY A 177 13.66 6.89 10.51
C GLY A 177 13.82 5.47 11.05
N TYR A 178 13.38 4.45 10.30
CA TYR A 178 13.57 3.05 10.69
C TYR A 178 15.03 2.64 10.83
N LEU A 179 15.90 3.05 9.89
CA LEU A 179 17.33 2.73 9.96
C LEU A 179 18.01 3.40 11.16
N GLU A 180 17.63 4.64 11.50
CA GLU A 180 18.17 5.35 12.66
C GLU A 180 17.77 4.70 14.00
N GLU A 181 16.54 4.20 14.11
CA GLU A 181 16.07 3.47 15.31
C GLU A 181 16.83 2.16 15.53
N GLU A 182 17.13 1.42 14.47
CA GLU A 182 17.91 0.18 14.55
C GLU A 182 19.34 0.44 15.05
N VAL A 183 20.01 1.47 14.52
CA VAL A 183 21.36 1.87 14.96
C VAL A 183 21.39 2.25 16.44
N LYS A 184 20.36 2.96 16.94
CA LYS A 184 20.25 3.30 18.37
C LYS A 184 20.08 2.05 19.23
N THR A 185 19.33 1.08 18.75
CA THR A 185 19.06 -0.18 19.45
C THR A 185 20.31 -1.07 19.50
N GLU A 186 21.10 -1.11 18.43
CA GLU A 186 22.38 -1.84 18.37
C GLU A 186 23.44 -1.23 19.29
N ASN A 187 23.49 0.10 19.42
CA ASN A 187 24.47 0.78 20.28
C ASN A 187 24.09 0.80 21.78
N SER A 188 22.90 0.33 22.14
CA SER A 188 22.40 0.31 23.52
C SER A 188 22.42 -1.08 24.18
N ASN A 189 22.89 -2.11 23.45
CA ASN A 189 23.09 -3.49 23.91
C ASN A 189 24.57 -3.83 23.95
#